data_AF-A0AA38T588-F1
#
_entry.id   AF-A0AA38T588-F1
#
_cell.length_a   1.000
_cell.length_b   1.000
_cell.length_c   1.000
_cell.angle_alpha   90.00
_cell.angle_beta   90.00
_cell.angle_gamma   90.00
#
_symmetry.space_group_name_H-M   'P 1'
#
loop_
_entity.id
_entity.type
_entity.pdbx_description
1 polymer ?
#
loop_
_entity_poly.entity_id
_entity_poly.type
_entity_poly.pdbx_seq_one_letter_code
_entity_poly.pdbx_strand_id
1 'polypeptide(L)'
;MGLGLREEILVLHSFIFHERTKHIEIDCHFVRQHVMRNTIQLQPISTLDQPADIFTKAHLPGRFRELVSKVNLSRSSLIKFEGGMLDTHY
;
A
#
# COMPACT_ATOMS: atom_id res chain seq x y z
N MET A 1 -23.18 36.41 -10.28
CA MET A 1 -22.57 35.64 -11.37
C MET A 1 -22.19 34.29 -10.80
N GLY A 2 -23.08 33.29 -10.90
CA GLY A 2 -22.76 31.92 -10.49
C GLY A 2 -22.07 31.24 -11.66
N LEU A 3 -20.86 30.73 -11.44
CA LEU A 3 -20.22 29.84 -12.41
C LEU A 3 -21.14 28.63 -12.55
N GLY A 4 -21.54 28.30 -13.78
CA GLY A 4 -22.50 27.21 -14.01
C GLY A 4 -21.98 25.90 -13.43
N LEU A 5 -22.87 25.03 -12.94
CA LEU A 5 -22.57 23.75 -12.26
C LEU A 5 -21.43 22.91 -12.88
N ARG A 6 -21.19 23.03 -14.20
CA ARG A 6 -20.09 22.35 -14.89
C ARG A 6 -18.71 22.90 -14.51
N GLU A 7 -18.58 24.20 -14.37
CA GLU A 7 -17.33 24.87 -13.97
C GLU A 7 -16.99 24.57 -12.51
N GLU A 8 -18.01 24.48 -11.64
CA GLU A 8 -17.84 24.10 -10.24
C GLU A 8 -17.29 22.67 -10.09
N ILE A 9 -17.79 21.73 -10.89
CA ILE A 9 -17.31 20.34 -10.89
C ILE A 9 -15.84 20.27 -11.35
N LEU A 10 -15.45 21.03 -12.37
CA LEU A 10 -14.08 21.05 -12.88
C LEU A 10 -13.09 21.61 -11.86
N VAL A 11 -13.46 22.70 -11.17
CA VAL A 11 -12.64 23.29 -10.11
C VAL A 11 -12.47 22.33 -8.93
N LEU A 12 -13.55 21.69 -8.48
CA LEU A 12 -13.48 20.69 -7.41
C LEU A 12 -12.64 19.49 -7.81
N HIS A 13 -12.79 18.98 -9.03
CA HIS A 13 -12.01 17.85 -9.53
C HIS A 13 -10.51 18.17 -9.60
N SER A 14 -10.16 19.36 -10.10
CA SER A 14 -8.78 19.85 -10.13
C SER A 14 -8.21 20.01 -8.72
N PHE A 15 -8.96 20.57 -7.78
CA PHE A 15 -8.54 20.72 -6.39
C PHE A 15 -8.33 19.38 -5.69
N ILE A 16 -9.27 18.43 -5.86
CA ILE A 16 -9.15 17.07 -5.29
C ILE A 16 -7.95 16.35 -5.88
N PHE A 17 -7.71 16.47 -7.19
CA PHE A 17 -6.54 15.87 -7.84
C PHE A 17 -5.24 16.52 -7.38
N HIS A 18 -5.22 17.85 -7.29
CA HIS A 18 -4.08 18.62 -6.84
C HIS A 18 -3.73 18.30 -5.38
N GLU A 19 -4.70 18.28 -4.46
CA GLU A 19 -4.46 17.94 -3.06
C GLU A 19 -4.02 16.48 -2.90
N ARG A 20 -4.62 15.51 -3.62
CA ARG A 20 -4.15 14.11 -3.60
C ARG A 20 -2.71 13.97 -4.10
N THR A 21 -2.37 14.67 -5.18
CA THR A 21 -1.01 14.67 -5.75
C THR A 21 -0.03 15.31 -4.77
N LYS A 22 -0.41 16.43 -4.17
CA LYS A 22 0.36 17.16 -3.18
C LYS A 22 0.67 16.32 -1.94
N HIS A 23 -0.27 15.50 -1.45
CA HIS A 23 0.02 14.58 -0.35
C HIS A 23 1.15 13.59 -0.71
N ILE A 24 1.10 12.99 -1.91
CA ILE A 24 2.15 12.08 -2.39
C ILE A 24 3.48 12.82 -2.54
N GLU A 25 3.47 14.04 -3.08
CA GLU A 25 4.66 14.87 -3.25
C GLU A 25 5.29 15.24 -1.90
N ILE A 26 4.47 15.62 -0.91
CA ILE A 26 4.91 15.96 0.44
C ILE A 26 5.55 14.74 1.11
N ASP A 27 4.88 13.58 1.09
CA ASP A 27 5.38 12.37 1.72
C ASP A 27 6.70 11.91 1.07
N CYS A 28 6.76 11.94 -0.26
CA CYS A 28 7.98 11.62 -0.99
C CYS A 28 9.11 12.59 -0.67
N HIS A 29 8.82 13.90 -0.61
CA HIS A 29 9.82 14.92 -0.27
C HIS A 29 10.34 14.72 1.16
N PHE A 30 9.44 14.49 2.10
CA PHE A 30 9.78 14.25 3.50
C PHE A 30 10.72 13.05 3.65
N VAL A 31 10.36 11.89 3.09
CA VAL A 31 11.20 10.68 3.15
C VAL A 31 12.54 10.92 2.46
N ARG A 32 12.55 11.53 1.26
CA ARG A 32 13.79 11.84 0.53
C ARG A 32 14.74 12.72 1.33
N GLN A 33 14.23 13.77 1.97
CA GLN A 33 15.04 14.66 2.81
C GLN A 33 15.70 13.90 3.97
N HIS A 34 14.96 12.99 4.62
CA HIS A 34 15.49 12.21 5.74
C HIS A 34 16.50 11.16 5.29
N VAL A 35 16.30 10.55 4.11
CA VAL A 35 17.29 9.67 3.49
C VAL A 35 18.57 10.43 3.14
N MET A 36 18.47 11.61 2.53
CA MET A 36 19.64 12.44 2.17
C MET A 36 20.41 12.96 3.40
N ARG A 37 19.72 13.17 4.52
CA ARG A 37 20.33 13.57 5.80
C ARG A 37 20.87 12.38 6.60
N ASN A 38 20.81 11.16 6.05
CA ASN A 38 21.15 9.91 6.71
C ASN A 38 20.41 9.69 8.05
N THR A 39 19.25 10.33 8.26
CA THR A 39 18.41 10.07 9.44
C THR A 39 17.53 8.84 9.25
N ILE A 40 17.28 8.45 7.99
CA ILE A 40 16.66 7.17 7.61
C ILE A 40 17.61 6.45 6.67
N GLN A 41 17.93 5.18 6.98
CA GLN A 41 18.68 4.31 6.09
C GLN A 41 17.74 3.31 5.42
N LEU A 42 17.71 3.31 4.09
CA LEU A 42 16.96 2.32 3.32
C LEU A 42 17.82 1.07 3.15
N GLN A 43 17.31 -0.08 3.60
CA GLN A 43 17.92 -1.38 3.36
C GLN A 43 17.06 -2.15 2.36
N PRO A 44 17.60 -2.52 1.18
CA PRO A 44 16.85 -3.32 0.23
C PRO A 44 16.62 -4.71 0.81
N ILE A 45 15.36 -5.15 0.77
CA ILE A 45 14.96 -6.52 1.10
C ILE A 45 14.64 -7.23 -0.21
N SER A 46 15.09 -8.47 -0.35
CA SER A 46 14.69 -9.33 -1.46
C SER A 46 13.17 -9.39 -1.53
N THR A 47 12.59 -9.36 -2.73
CA THR A 47 11.15 -9.57 -2.91
C THR A 47 10.68 -10.87 -2.29
N LEU A 48 11.58 -11.87 -2.21
CA LEU A 48 11.27 -13.14 -1.58
C LEU A 48 11.28 -13.08 -0.03
N ASP A 49 11.81 -12.04 0.55
CA ASP A 49 11.97 -11.89 1.99
C ASP A 49 11.18 -10.71 2.53
N GLN A 50 10.30 -10.12 1.73
CA GLN A 50 9.47 -8.98 2.11
C GLN A 50 8.23 -9.44 2.90
N PRO A 51 8.22 -9.35 4.25
CA PRO A 51 7.11 -9.84 5.06
C PRO A 51 5.81 -9.06 4.83
N ALA A 52 5.91 -7.78 4.46
CA ALA A 52 4.77 -6.92 4.18
C ALA A 52 3.90 -7.38 3.01
N ASP A 53 4.44 -8.25 2.15
CA ASP A 53 3.69 -8.79 1.02
C ASP A 53 2.46 -9.58 1.47
N ILE A 54 2.47 -10.15 2.69
CA ILE A 54 1.30 -10.83 3.28
C ILE A 54 0.05 -9.94 3.36
N PHE A 55 0.23 -8.62 3.52
CA PHE A 55 -0.87 -7.68 3.71
C PHE A 55 -1.26 -6.93 2.43
N THR A 56 -0.43 -7.02 1.39
CA THR A 56 -0.57 -6.19 0.18
C THR A 56 -0.75 -7.00 -1.09
N LYS A 57 -0.44 -8.30 -1.06
CA LYS A 57 -0.49 -9.20 -2.22
C LYS A 57 -1.22 -10.49 -1.87
N ALA A 58 -1.88 -11.07 -2.88
CA ALA A 58 -2.34 -12.45 -2.80
C ALA A 58 -1.16 -13.40 -3.04
N HIS A 59 -1.02 -14.41 -2.18
CA HIS A 59 0.04 -15.42 -2.29
C HIS A 59 -0.51 -16.83 -2.33
N LEU A 60 0.19 -17.72 -3.03
CA LEU A 60 -0.07 -19.15 -2.97
C LEU A 60 0.08 -19.67 -1.54
N PRO A 61 -0.70 -20.68 -1.12
CA PRO A 61 -0.73 -21.16 0.26
C PRO A 61 0.64 -21.51 0.85
N GLY A 62 1.52 -22.13 0.06
CA GLY A 62 2.88 -22.47 0.51
C GLY A 62 3.70 -21.23 0.86
N ARG A 63 3.63 -20.21 0.00
CA ARG A 63 4.35 -18.96 0.19
C ARG A 63 3.79 -18.10 1.32
N PHE A 64 2.47 -18.08 1.42
CA PHE A 64 1.77 -17.42 2.52
C PHE A 64 2.21 -18.01 3.87
N ARG A 65 2.29 -19.33 3.99
CA ARG A 65 2.74 -20.01 5.22
C ARG A 65 4.18 -19.65 5.60
N GLU A 66 5.07 -19.57 4.62
CA GLU A 66 6.45 -19.11 4.84
C GLU A 66 6.48 -17.67 5.37
N LEU A 67 5.73 -16.75 4.75
CA LEU A 67 5.67 -15.36 5.19
C LEU A 67 5.05 -15.23 6.60
N VAL A 68 3.97 -15.96 6.89
CA VAL A 68 3.33 -16.03 8.23
C VAL A 68 4.32 -16.45 9.31
N SER A 69 5.18 -17.43 9.01
CA SER A 69 6.20 -17.87 9.95
C SER A 69 7.25 -16.78 10.24
N LYS A 70 7.58 -15.94 9.24
CA LYS A 70 8.54 -14.83 9.39
C LYS A 70 8.00 -13.68 10.24
N VAL A 71 6.68 -13.45 10.24
CA VAL A 71 6.05 -12.38 11.05
C VAL A 71 5.66 -12.80 12.47
N ASN A 72 6.12 -13.97 12.95
CA ASN A 72 5.78 -14.52 14.28
C ASN A 72 4.26 -14.66 14.54
N LEU A 73 3.44 -14.70 13.49
CA LEU A 73 1.99 -14.89 13.58
C LEU A 73 1.60 -16.35 13.88
N SER A 74 2.56 -17.22 14.14
CA SER A 74 2.37 -18.67 14.32
C SER A 74 1.69 -19.08 15.63
N ARG A 75 1.36 -18.13 16.52
CA ARG A 75 0.74 -18.41 17.83
C ARG A 75 -0.65 -17.82 18.05
N SER A 76 -1.26 -17.17 17.07
CA SER A 76 -2.69 -16.88 17.14
C SER A 76 -3.46 -17.95 16.39
N SER A 77 -4.06 -18.86 17.14
CA SER A 77 -5.17 -19.69 16.67
C SER A 77 -6.18 -18.83 15.89
N LEU A 78 -6.42 -19.20 14.63
CA LEU A 78 -7.45 -18.66 13.73
C LEU A 78 -7.27 -17.20 13.29
N ILE A 79 -6.32 -16.92 12.40
CA ILE A 79 -6.55 -15.86 11.40
C ILE A 79 -7.25 -16.51 10.20
N LYS A 80 -8.59 -16.57 10.26
CA LYS A 80 -9.41 -16.86 9.08
C LYS A 80 -9.40 -15.60 8.21
N PHE A 81 -8.56 -15.58 7.19
CA PHE A 81 -8.69 -14.59 6.12
C PHE A 81 -9.83 -15.05 5.21
N GLU A 82 -11.03 -14.48 5.39
CA GLU A 82 -12.13 -14.60 4.42
C GLU A 82 -11.76 -13.78 3.18
N GLY A 83 -10.98 -14.38 2.30
CA GLY A 83 -10.54 -13.80 1.04
C GLY A 83 -10.22 -14.89 0.05
N GLY A 84 -11.13 -15.85 -0.12
CA GLY A 84 -11.01 -16.88 -1.14
C GLY A 84 -11.14 -16.25 -2.53
N MET A 85 -10.08 -16.32 -3.33
CA MET A 85 -10.23 -16.34 -4.78
C MET A 85 -11.10 -17.56 -5.10
N LEU A 86 -12.29 -17.31 -5.65
CA LEU A 86 -13.15 -18.38 -6.16
C LEU A 86 -12.36 -19.15 -7.21
N ASP A 87 -12.08 -20.42 -6.93
CA ASP A 87 -11.49 -21.36 -7.88
C ASP A 87 -12.45 -21.48 -9.07
N THR A 88 -12.14 -20.82 -10.19
CA THR A 88 -12.73 -21.17 -11.48
C THR A 88 -12.14 -22.49 -11.93
N HIS A 89 -12.84 -23.58 -11.64
CA HIS A 89 -12.64 -24.87 -12.28
C HIS A 89 -13.12 -24.83 -13.72
N TYR A 90 -12.29 -25.33 -14.64
CA TYR A 90 -12.69 -25.82 -15.97
C TYR A 90 -13.42 -27.16 -15.82
#